data_AF-A0A259DS31-F1
#
_entry.id   AF-A0A259DS31-F1
#
_cell.length_a   1.000
_cell.length_b   1.000
_cell.length_c   1.000
_cell.angle_alpha   90.00
_cell.angle_beta   90.00
_cell.angle_gamma   90.00
#
_symmetry.space_group_name_H-M   'P 1'
#
loop_
_entity.id
_entity.type
_entity.pdbx_description
1 polymer ?
#
loop_
_entity_poly.entity_id
_entity_poly.type
_entity_poly.pdbx_seq_one_letter_code
_entity_poly.pdbx_strand_id
1 'polypeptide(L)' 'APGPLRNGAEAAHAHQPVVEGAIHTGLINRGSLIAPFHNMMLISPATRKAQVDRLIANFDAILSDLCKAA' A
#
# COMPACT_ATOMS: atom_id res chain seq x y z
N ALA A 1 -7.47 12.07 -4.16
CA ALA A 1 -7.48 13.45 -4.69
C ALA A 1 -8.20 13.47 -6.04
N PRO A 2 -8.87 14.56 -6.42
CA PRO A 2 -9.68 14.64 -7.65
C PRO A 2 -8.86 14.63 -8.96
N GLY A 3 -7.53 14.59 -8.92
CA GLY A 3 -6.66 14.50 -10.09
C GLY A 3 -5.19 14.22 -9.72
N PRO A 4 -4.29 14.16 -10.72
CA PRO A 4 -2.85 13.98 -10.50
C PRO A 4 -2.27 15.08 -9.63
N LEU A 5 -1.41 14.68 -8.69
CA LEU A 5 -0.69 15.60 -7.79
C LEU A 5 0.56 16.13 -8.49
N ARG A 6 0.87 17.41 -8.31
CA ARG A 6 1.94 18.11 -9.05
C ARG A 6 3.24 18.25 -8.27
N ASN A 7 3.21 18.06 -6.96
CA ASN A 7 4.37 18.22 -6.09
C ASN A 7 4.24 17.42 -4.78
N GLY A 8 5.31 17.40 -3.99
CA GLY A 8 5.37 16.68 -2.72
C GLY A 8 4.43 17.23 -1.65
N ALA A 9 4.13 18.53 -1.65
CA ALA A 9 3.19 19.10 -0.69
C ALA A 9 1.76 18.63 -0.96
N GLU A 10 1.35 18.58 -2.23
CA GLU A 10 0.06 18.01 -2.63
C GLU A 10 -0.04 16.52 -2.31
N ALA A 11 1.05 15.76 -2.51
CA ALA A 11 1.15 14.36 -2.08
C ALA A 11 0.96 14.21 -0.56
N ALA A 12 1.64 15.06 0.23
CA ALA A 12 1.53 15.03 1.68
C ALA A 12 0.08 15.27 2.16
N HIS A 13 -0.63 16.22 1.55
CA HIS A 13 -2.04 16.51 1.87
C HIS A 13 -3.02 15.41 1.41
N ALA A 14 -2.63 14.57 0.45
CA ALA A 14 -3.48 13.51 -0.08
C ALA A 14 -3.50 12.25 0.80
N HIS A 15 -2.60 12.12 1.78
CA HIS A 15 -2.53 10.98 2.68
C HIS A 15 -3.85 10.73 3.42
N GLN A 16 -4.17 9.46 3.65
CA GLN A 16 -5.34 9.01 4.41
C GLN A 16 -4.90 8.07 5.53
N PRO A 17 -4.48 8.61 6.70
CA PRO A 17 -3.75 7.83 7.70
C PRO A 17 -4.47 6.57 8.20
N VAL A 18 -5.80 6.62 8.33
CA VAL A 18 -6.61 5.48 8.80
C VAL A 18 -6.63 4.36 7.75
N VAL A 19 -6.84 4.70 6.49
CA VAL A 19 -6.87 3.73 5.38
C VAL A 19 -5.47 3.14 5.16
N GLU A 20 -4.45 3.98 5.18
CA GLU A 20 -3.05 3.58 5.05
C GLU A 20 -2.64 2.64 6.18
N GLY A 21 -2.94 2.99 7.44
CA GLY A 21 -2.68 2.13 8.59
C GLY A 21 -3.35 0.76 8.47
N ALA A 22 -4.61 0.70 8.04
CA ALA A 22 -5.31 -0.56 7.82
C ALA A 22 -4.62 -1.42 6.73
N ILE A 23 -4.14 -0.80 5.66
CA ILE A 23 -3.38 -1.46 4.60
C ILE A 23 -2.05 -1.99 5.14
N HIS A 24 -1.26 -1.17 5.85
CA HIS A 24 0.03 -1.58 6.42
C HIS A 24 -0.13 -2.75 7.41
N THR A 25 -1.13 -2.68 8.30
CA THR A 25 -1.47 -3.76 9.23
C THR A 25 -1.93 -5.02 8.49
N GLY A 26 -2.74 -4.86 7.44
CA GLY A 26 -3.20 -5.97 6.62
C GLY A 26 -2.07 -6.68 5.87
N LEU A 27 -1.08 -5.93 5.39
CA LEU A 27 0.08 -6.45 4.67
C LEU A 27 1.02 -7.21 5.59
N ILE A 28 1.36 -6.65 6.77
CA ILE A 28 2.28 -7.31 7.70
C ILE A 28 1.70 -8.63 8.22
N ASN A 29 0.39 -8.68 8.50
CA ASN A 29 -0.32 -9.90 8.90
C ASN A 29 -0.34 -10.98 7.81
N ARG A 30 -0.07 -10.62 6.54
CA ARG A 30 -0.02 -11.52 5.38
C ARG A 30 1.41 -11.73 4.86
N GLY A 31 2.43 -11.33 5.63
CA GLY A 31 3.84 -11.59 5.31
C GLY A 31 4.47 -10.62 4.29
N SER A 32 3.92 -9.41 4.17
CA SER A 32 4.50 -8.32 3.36
C SER A 32 4.78 -7.12 4.25
N LEU A 33 6.05 -6.69 4.33
CA LEU A 33 6.45 -5.49 5.06
C LEU A 33 6.86 -4.41 4.08
N ILE A 34 6.23 -3.24 4.19
CA ILE A 34 6.64 -2.02 3.49
C ILE A 34 6.86 -0.91 4.52
N ALA A 35 7.60 0.14 4.14
CA ALA A 35 7.84 1.27 5.02
C ALA A 35 6.51 1.96 5.40
N PRO A 36 6.27 2.28 6.69
CA PRO A 36 4.97 2.78 7.17
C PRO A 36 4.71 4.26 6.83
N PHE A 37 5.55 4.89 6.01
CA PHE A 37 5.48 6.29 5.63
C PHE A 37 5.34 6.47 4.10
N HIS A 38 5.26 5.38 3.35
CA HIS A 38 4.95 5.40 1.93
C HIS A 38 3.99 4.25 1.56
N ASN A 39 3.23 4.45 0.49
CA ASN A 39 2.35 3.45 -0.11
C ASN A 39 2.99 2.84 -1.38
N MET A 40 4.31 2.65 -1.34
CA MET A 40 5.10 2.12 -2.45
C MET A 40 6.17 1.16 -1.94
N MET A 41 6.73 0.36 -2.84
CA MET A 41 7.87 -0.51 -2.56
C MET A 41 8.97 -0.27 -3.60
N LEU A 42 10.14 0.19 -3.13
CA LEU A 42 11.38 0.12 -3.88
C LEU A 42 11.99 -1.27 -3.68
N ILE A 43 12.36 -1.94 -4.77
CA ILE A 43 12.86 -3.32 -4.73
C ILE A 43 14.38 -3.38 -4.88
N SER A 44 14.98 -4.49 -4.43
CA SER A 44 16.40 -4.78 -4.61
C SER A 44 16.61 -5.81 -5.73
N PRO A 45 17.84 -6.00 -6.24
CA PRO A 45 18.14 -7.09 -7.18
C PRO A 45 17.83 -8.50 -6.64
N ALA A 46 17.74 -8.68 -5.32
CA ALA A 46 17.37 -9.95 -4.71
C ALA A 46 15.85 -10.21 -4.72
N THR A 47 15.03 -9.19 -4.99
CA THR A 47 13.57 -9.31 -5.00
C THR A 47 13.12 -10.13 -6.21
N ARG A 48 12.38 -11.21 -5.94
CA ARG A 48 11.85 -12.11 -6.96
C ARG A 48 10.45 -11.72 -7.38
N LYS A 49 10.07 -12.06 -8.62
CA LYS A 49 8.72 -11.84 -9.15
C LYS A 49 7.62 -12.35 -8.20
N ALA A 50 7.80 -13.55 -7.64
CA ALA A 50 6.84 -14.13 -6.69
C ALA A 50 6.61 -13.29 -5.43
N GLN A 51 7.60 -12.50 -4.97
CA GLN A 51 7.43 -11.59 -3.83
C GLN A 51 6.59 -10.37 -4.22
N VAL A 52 6.76 -9.87 -5.45
CA VAL A 52 5.94 -8.79 -6.01
C VAL A 52 4.50 -9.27 -6.22
N ASP A 53 4.32 -10.45 -6.82
CA ASP A 53 3.01 -11.06 -7.03
C ASP A 53 2.27 -11.25 -5.68
N ARG A 54 2.98 -11.69 -4.63
CA ARG A 54 2.41 -11.83 -3.28
C ARG A 54 1.98 -10.48 -2.69
N LEU A 55 2.77 -9.41 -2.86
CA LEU A 55 2.38 -8.07 -2.41
C LEU A 55 1.08 -7.62 -3.08
N ILE A 56 0.99 -7.79 -4.40
CA ILE A 56 -0.20 -7.41 -5.20
C ILE A 56 -1.42 -8.21 -4.72
N ALA A 57 -1.30 -9.54 -4.59
CA ALA A 57 -2.39 -10.39 -4.15
C ALA A 57 -2.88 -10.05 -2.72
N ASN A 58 -1.95 -9.80 -1.81
CA ASN A 58 -2.29 -9.39 -0.44
C ASN A 58 -2.99 -8.03 -0.41
N PHE A 59 -2.51 -7.08 -1.22
CA PHE A 59 -3.12 -5.75 -1.34
C PHE A 59 -4.56 -5.84 -1.88
N ASP A 60 -4.78 -6.62 -2.95
CA ASP A 60 -6.11 -6.85 -3.52
C ASP A 60 -7.09 -7.50 -2.52
N ALA A 61 -6.62 -8.49 -1.75
CA ALA A 61 -7.42 -9.10 -0.69
C ALA A 61 -7.82 -8.09 0.40
N ILE A 62 -6.89 -7.23 0.82
CA ILE A 62 -7.18 -6.18 1.82
C ILE A 62 -8.20 -5.18 1.28
N LEU A 63 -8.04 -4.73 0.03
CA LEU A 63 -9.01 -3.82 -0.59
C LEU A 63 -10.39 -4.48 -0.73
N SER A 64 -10.44 -5.76 -1.08
CA SER A 64 -11.69 -6.52 -1.11
C SER A 64 -12.37 -6.54 0.26
N ASP A 65 -11.62 -6.69 1.35
CA ASP A 65 -12.18 -6.65 2.71
C ASP A 65 -12.67 -5.24 3.08
N LEU A 66 -11.87 -4.21 2.82
CA LEU A 66 -12.20 -2.82 3.16
C LEU A 66 -13.39 -2.27 2.37
N CYS A 67 -13.51 -2.60 1.09
CA CYS A 67 -14.59 -2.13 0.22
C CYS A 67 -15.88 -2.93 0.38
N LYS A 68 -15.82 -4.18 0.86
CA LYS A 68 -17.03 -4.96 1.23
C LYS A 68 -17.62 -4.53 2.58
N ALA A 69 -16.78 -3.97 3.46
CA ALA A 69 -17.18 -3.49 4.77
C ALA A 69 -17.77 -2.06 4.74
N ALA A 70 -17.79 -1.42 3.56
CA ALA A 70 -18.29 -0.06 3.33
C ALA A 70 -19.75 -0.04 2.85
#